data_AF-A0A914PPC9-F1
#
_entry.id   AF-A0A914PPC9-F1
#
_cell.length_a   1.000
_cell.length_b   1.000
_cell.length_c   1.000
_cell.angle_alpha   90.00
_cell.angle_beta   90.00
_cell.angle_gamma   90.00
#
_symmetry.space_group_name_H-M   'P 1'
#
loop_
_entity.id
_entity.type
_entity.pdbx_description
1 polymer ?
#
loop_
_entity_poly.entity_id
_entity_poly.type
_entity_poly.pdbx_seq_one_letter_code
_entity_poly.pdbx_strand_id
1 'polypeptide(L)'
;MASKIASNENANTRFVISDELARRIEQARQLREEQKRLEILASKERDVQLEAQAERRRIIEEKLARLAQTERWQHELLQKAQLRQRAYANAMAASKEVSQQNTKILLIPPTTFTPITTTTLPTTISETTSSESDPSTTTTTLPPGMPQHCAPVQKFLTVFKVKDPKQWLRENCVFVKQYFPSASCSQIETLLSACFIAANSSSTEQQQLSQ
;
A
#
# COMPACT_ATOMS: atom_id res chain seq x y z
N MET A 1 -14.75 -29.27 94.74
CA MET A 1 -14.79 -29.95 93.42
C MET A 1 -14.98 -29.01 92.21
N ALA A 2 -15.34 -27.73 92.41
CA ALA A 2 -15.56 -26.78 91.29
C ALA A 2 -14.27 -26.33 90.55
N SER A 3 -13.08 -26.43 91.16
CA SER A 3 -11.84 -25.90 90.58
C SER A 3 -11.23 -26.75 89.44
N LYS A 4 -11.69 -27.99 89.22
CA LYS A 4 -11.19 -28.87 88.15
C LYS A 4 -11.91 -28.69 86.81
N ILE A 5 -13.12 -28.12 86.82
CA ILE A 5 -13.95 -27.98 85.61
C ILE A 5 -13.48 -26.77 84.77
N ALA A 6 -13.19 -25.63 85.41
CA ALA A 6 -12.71 -24.42 84.73
C ALA A 6 -11.33 -24.60 84.05
N SER A 7 -10.50 -25.54 84.53
CA SER A 7 -9.19 -25.81 83.94
C SER A 7 -9.26 -26.67 82.66
N ASN A 8 -10.37 -27.39 82.45
CA ASN A 8 -10.56 -28.28 81.30
C ASN A 8 -11.09 -27.52 80.07
N GLU A 9 -12.02 -26.57 80.28
CA GLU A 9 -12.56 -25.74 79.19
C GLU A 9 -11.47 -24.87 78.54
N ASN A 10 -10.56 -24.31 79.35
CA ASN A 10 -9.47 -23.48 78.86
C ASN A 10 -8.42 -24.27 78.04
N ALA A 11 -8.22 -25.56 78.34
CA ALA A 11 -7.33 -26.43 77.57
C ALA A 11 -7.95 -26.81 76.21
N ASN A 12 -9.26 -27.07 76.18
CA ASN A 12 -9.98 -27.40 74.96
C ASN A 12 -10.04 -26.22 73.97
N THR A 13 -10.28 -24.99 74.46
CA THR A 13 -10.29 -23.79 73.59
C THR A 13 -8.90 -23.52 72.99
N ARG A 14 -7.82 -23.73 73.75
CA ARG A 14 -6.45 -23.53 73.29
C ARG A 14 -6.04 -24.53 72.20
N PHE A 15 -6.52 -25.77 72.30
CA PHE A 15 -6.31 -26.81 71.29
C PHE A 15 -7.05 -26.49 69.98
N VAL A 16 -8.32 -26.09 70.05
CA VAL A 16 -9.12 -25.71 68.87
C VAL A 16 -8.54 -24.48 68.14
N ILE A 17 -8.00 -23.51 68.89
CA ILE A 17 -7.30 -22.34 68.30
C ILE A 17 -6.01 -22.76 67.59
N SER A 18 -5.28 -23.75 68.13
CA SER A 18 -4.05 -24.28 67.52
C SER A 18 -4.33 -24.98 66.18
N ASP A 19 -5.40 -25.77 66.10
CA ASP A 19 -5.77 -26.49 64.88
C ASP A 19 -6.28 -25.57 63.77
N GLU A 20 -7.07 -24.55 64.12
CA GLU A 20 -7.52 -23.52 63.17
C GLU A 20 -6.33 -22.71 62.63
N LEU A 21 -5.36 -22.36 63.48
CA LEU A 21 -4.15 -21.66 63.05
C LEU A 21 -3.31 -22.52 62.10
N ALA A 22 -3.13 -23.81 62.40
CA ALA A 22 -2.41 -24.74 61.53
C ALA A 22 -3.07 -24.85 60.14
N ARG A 23 -4.41 -24.94 60.07
CA ARG A 23 -5.14 -24.93 58.79
C ARG A 23 -4.92 -23.65 57.99
N ARG A 24 -4.93 -22.48 58.65
CA ARG A 24 -4.67 -21.19 57.98
C ARG A 24 -3.24 -21.08 57.47
N ILE A 25 -2.27 -21.58 58.23
CA ILE A 25 -0.86 -21.60 57.80
C ILE A 25 -0.71 -22.49 56.56
N GLU A 26 -1.33 -23.67 56.55
CA GLU A 26 -1.26 -24.57 55.41
C GLU A 26 -1.97 -23.99 54.17
N GLN A 27 -3.14 -23.38 54.34
CA GLN A 27 -3.82 -22.66 53.25
C GLN A 27 -2.96 -21.51 52.69
N ALA A 28 -2.31 -20.74 53.56
CA ALA A 28 -1.40 -19.68 53.12
C ALA A 28 -0.18 -20.25 52.36
N ARG A 29 0.31 -21.44 52.74
CA ARG A 29 1.38 -22.13 52.01
C ARG A 29 0.94 -22.52 50.61
N GLN A 30 -0.23 -23.15 50.49
CA GLN A 30 -0.81 -23.55 49.20
C GLN A 30 -1.02 -22.36 48.27
N LEU A 31 -1.57 -21.25 48.78
CA LEU A 31 -1.78 -20.04 47.99
C LEU A 31 -0.45 -19.45 47.47
N ARG A 32 0.62 -19.47 48.28
CA ARG A 32 1.95 -19.02 47.82
C ARG A 32 2.53 -19.93 46.75
N GLU A 33 2.37 -21.24 46.90
CA GLU A 33 2.83 -22.23 45.91
C GLU A 33 2.07 -22.06 44.59
N GLU A 34 0.76 -21.82 44.65
CA GLU A 34 -0.08 -21.54 43.49
C GLU A 34 0.31 -20.23 42.81
N GLN A 35 0.50 -19.15 43.56
CA GLN A 35 0.97 -17.87 43.02
C GLN A 35 2.31 -18.03 42.28
N LYS A 36 3.26 -18.75 42.88
CA LYS A 36 4.55 -19.02 42.24
C LYS A 36 4.39 -19.83 40.95
N ARG A 37 3.47 -20.80 40.94
CA ARG A 37 3.15 -21.58 39.73
C ARG A 37 2.57 -20.71 38.63
N LEU A 38 1.64 -19.81 38.97
CA LEU A 38 1.05 -18.86 38.02
C LEU A 38 2.09 -17.90 37.48
N GLU A 39 2.99 -17.38 38.31
CA GLU A 39 4.08 -16.51 37.88
C GLU A 39 5.01 -17.20 36.87
N ILE A 40 5.37 -18.47 37.11
CA ILE A 40 6.18 -19.26 36.18
C ILE A 40 5.44 -19.44 34.84
N LEU A 41 4.14 -19.73 34.85
CA LEU A 41 3.35 -19.88 33.63
C LEU A 41 3.26 -18.56 32.85
N ALA A 42 3.00 -17.45 33.54
CA ALA A 42 2.95 -16.13 32.93
C ALA A 42 4.31 -15.70 32.36
N SER A 43 5.42 -16.09 33.01
CA SER A 43 6.77 -15.88 32.44
C SER A 43 6.95 -16.65 31.14
N LYS A 44 6.61 -17.95 31.13
CA LYS A 44 6.73 -18.79 29.93
C LYS A 44 5.87 -18.29 28.78
N GLU A 45 4.65 -17.83 29.06
CA GLU A 45 3.76 -17.27 28.04
C GLU A 45 4.35 -16.00 27.42
N ARG A 46 4.93 -15.10 28.24
CA ARG A 46 5.63 -13.92 27.75
C ARG A 46 6.83 -14.30 26.86
N ASP A 47 7.60 -15.30 27.25
CA ASP A 47 8.76 -15.75 26.47
C ASP A 47 8.33 -16.30 25.09
N VAL A 48 7.27 -17.13 25.06
CA VAL A 48 6.71 -17.64 23.80
C VAL A 48 6.18 -16.51 22.90
N GLN A 49 5.53 -15.49 23.49
CA GLN A 49 5.06 -14.34 22.73
C GLN A 49 6.23 -13.52 22.15
N LEU A 50 7.29 -13.31 22.93
CA LEU A 50 8.49 -12.61 22.47
C LEU A 50 9.19 -13.37 21.35
N GLU A 51 9.31 -14.69 21.47
CA GLU A 51 9.89 -15.54 20.42
C GLU A 51 9.06 -15.49 19.14
N ALA A 52 7.73 -15.60 19.24
CA ALA A 52 6.84 -15.48 18.09
C ALA A 52 6.92 -14.10 17.42
N GLN A 53 7.11 -13.03 18.22
CA GLN A 53 7.30 -11.69 17.68
C GLN A 53 8.66 -11.54 16.99
N ALA A 54 9.73 -12.11 17.57
CA ALA A 54 11.07 -12.10 16.98
C ALA A 54 11.08 -12.86 15.64
N GLU A 55 10.43 -14.02 15.56
CA GLU A 55 10.35 -14.79 14.32
C GLU A 55 9.58 -14.03 13.22
N ARG A 56 8.47 -13.37 13.58
CA ARG A 56 7.75 -12.49 12.64
C ARG A 56 8.64 -11.37 12.10
N ARG A 57 9.45 -10.74 12.97
CA ARG A 57 10.41 -9.70 12.55
C ARG A 57 11.45 -10.28 11.59
N ARG A 58 12.03 -11.44 11.90
CA ARG A 58 13.01 -12.12 11.05
C ARG A 58 12.46 -12.40 9.65
N ILE A 59 11.23 -12.91 9.55
CA ILE A 59 10.56 -13.17 8.26
C ILE A 59 10.35 -11.87 7.47
N ILE A 60 9.97 -10.78 8.14
CA ILE A 60 9.78 -9.48 7.49
C ILE A 60 11.11 -8.95 6.96
N GLU A 61 12.16 -8.99 7.78
CA GLU A 61 13.51 -8.55 7.41
C GLU A 61 14.06 -9.33 6.22
N GLU A 62 13.89 -10.65 6.20
CA GLU A 62 14.29 -11.49 5.07
C GLU A 62 13.57 -11.09 3.78
N LYS A 63 12.25 -10.89 3.84
CA LYS A 63 11.46 -10.45 2.68
C LYS A 63 11.90 -9.07 2.19
N LEU A 64 12.15 -8.13 3.10
CA LEU A 64 12.64 -6.80 2.76
C LEU A 64 14.03 -6.87 2.10
N ALA A 65 14.94 -7.69 2.61
CA ALA A 65 16.26 -7.88 2.03
C ALA A 65 16.18 -8.42 0.59
N ARG A 66 15.29 -9.40 0.36
CA ARG A 66 15.03 -9.94 -0.98
C ARG A 66 14.47 -8.88 -1.93
N LEU A 67 13.51 -8.08 -1.48
CA LEU A 67 12.94 -6.98 -2.27
C LEU A 67 14.01 -5.94 -2.63
N ALA A 68 14.81 -5.51 -1.65
CA ALA A 68 15.89 -4.55 -1.86
C ALA A 68 16.97 -5.07 -2.82
N GLN A 69 17.19 -6.39 -2.87
CA GLN A 69 18.10 -6.99 -3.85
C GLN A 69 17.49 -6.98 -5.26
N THR A 70 16.20 -7.31 -5.39
CA THR A 70 15.50 -7.28 -6.68
C THR A 70 15.40 -5.87 -7.25
N GLU A 71 15.14 -4.87 -6.40
CA GLU A 71 15.09 -3.46 -6.80
C GLU A 71 16.46 -2.99 -7.31
N ARG A 72 17.54 -3.30 -6.57
CA ARG A 72 18.92 -2.99 -6.99
C ARG A 72 19.25 -3.59 -8.36
N TRP A 73 18.88 -4.85 -8.57
CA TRP A 73 19.08 -5.52 -9.86
C TRP A 73 18.29 -4.86 -11.00
N GLN A 74 17.03 -4.49 -10.75
CA GLN A 74 16.21 -3.77 -11.72
C GLN A 74 16.79 -2.40 -12.08
N HIS A 75 17.29 -1.66 -11.08
CA HIS A 75 17.95 -0.37 -11.30
C HIS A 75 19.21 -0.51 -12.15
N GLU A 76 20.05 -1.52 -11.87
CA GLU A 76 21.25 -1.79 -12.67
C GLU A 76 20.90 -2.14 -14.12
N LEU A 77 19.88 -2.97 -14.32
CA LEU A 77 19.42 -3.36 -15.65
C LEU A 77 18.93 -2.13 -16.44
N LEU A 78 18.12 -1.27 -15.80
CA LEU A 78 17.60 -0.05 -16.42
C LEU A 78 18.73 0.92 -16.76
N GLN A 79 19.68 1.12 -15.86
CA GLN A 79 20.86 1.97 -16.09
C GLN A 79 21.68 1.46 -17.28
N LYS A 80 21.90 0.15 -17.38
CA LYS A 80 22.60 -0.48 -18.50
C LYS A 80 21.87 -0.30 -19.82
N ALA A 81 20.54 -0.41 -19.83
CA ALA A 81 19.73 -0.16 -21.01
C ALA A 81 19.82 1.30 -21.47
N GLN A 82 19.74 2.26 -20.54
CA GLN A 82 19.89 3.69 -20.83
C GLN A 82 21.27 4.01 -21.42
N LEU A 83 22.34 3.45 -20.85
CA LEU A 83 23.70 3.62 -21.37
C LEU A 83 23.83 3.08 -22.81
N ARG A 84 23.26 1.90 -23.10
CA ARG A 84 23.22 1.35 -24.47
C ARG A 84 22.46 2.27 -25.43
N GLN A 85 21.32 2.79 -25.02
CA GLN A 85 20.52 3.69 -25.85
C GLN A 85 21.28 5.00 -26.15
N ARG A 86 21.96 5.57 -25.14
CA ARG A 86 22.82 6.75 -25.32
C ARG A 86 24.00 6.47 -26.25
N ALA A 87 24.69 5.33 -26.08
CA ALA A 87 25.78 4.93 -26.96
C ALA A 87 25.32 4.77 -28.41
N TYR A 88 24.15 4.15 -28.62
CA TYR A 88 23.54 4.02 -29.94
C TYR A 88 23.21 5.40 -30.56
N ALA A 89 22.58 6.30 -29.79
CA ALA A 89 22.27 7.65 -30.25
C ALA A 89 23.54 8.44 -30.63
N ASN A 90 24.60 8.35 -29.81
CA ASN A 90 25.89 9.00 -30.09
C ASN A 90 26.54 8.44 -31.37
N ALA A 91 26.52 7.12 -31.58
CA ALA A 91 27.06 6.50 -32.79
C ALA A 91 26.29 6.95 -34.05
N MET A 92 24.96 7.05 -33.97
CA MET A 92 24.13 7.56 -35.06
C MET A 92 24.39 9.03 -35.36
N ALA A 93 24.62 9.86 -34.32
CA ALA A 93 24.99 11.26 -34.50
C ALA A 93 26.37 11.40 -35.18
N ALA A 94 27.37 10.64 -34.74
CA ALA A 94 28.71 10.65 -35.35
C ALA A 94 28.68 10.22 -36.84
N SER A 95 27.87 9.21 -37.19
CA SER A 95 27.70 8.79 -38.58
C SER A 95 27.10 9.90 -39.46
N LYS A 96 26.15 10.68 -38.94
CA LYS A 96 25.60 11.85 -39.65
C LYS A 96 26.65 12.94 -39.89
N GLU A 97 27.53 13.21 -38.94
CA GLU A 97 28.60 14.21 -39.10
C GLU A 97 29.62 13.81 -40.17
N VAL A 98 30.01 12.51 -40.24
CA VAL A 98 30.90 12.00 -41.28
C VAL A 98 30.28 12.14 -42.68
N SER A 99 28.97 11.89 -42.81
CA SER A 99 28.27 12.04 -44.09
C SER A 99 28.17 13.52 -44.53
N GLN A 100 28.07 14.48 -43.61
CA GLN A 100 28.07 15.91 -43.92
C GLN A 100 29.45 16.47 -44.28
N GLN A 101 30.54 15.90 -43.77
CA GLN A 101 31.89 16.33 -44.18
C GLN A 101 32.24 15.86 -45.60
N ASN A 102 31.73 14.70 -46.03
CA ASN A 102 32.03 14.15 -47.35
C ASN A 102 31.29 14.90 -48.50
N THR A 103 30.23 15.64 -48.21
CA THR A 103 29.56 16.52 -49.19
C THR A 103 30.18 17.92 -49.29
N LYS A 104 31.10 18.28 -48.38
CA LYS A 104 31.74 19.61 -48.38
C LYS A 104 33.05 19.68 -49.21
N ILE A 105 33.57 18.55 -49.69
CA ILE A 105 34.80 18.49 -50.51
C ILE A 105 34.52 18.76 -52.01
N LEU A 106 33.25 18.82 -52.45
CA LEU A 106 32.89 19.00 -53.85
C LEU A 106 32.13 20.30 -54.16
N LEU A 107 32.39 21.40 -53.45
CA LEU A 107 31.97 22.72 -53.94
C LEU A 107 33.14 23.69 -53.76
N ILE A 108 33.86 23.92 -54.86
CA ILE A 108 34.71 25.10 -55.07
C ILE A 108 33.76 26.21 -55.55
N PRO A 109 33.44 27.23 -54.73
CA PRO A 109 32.84 28.43 -55.26
C PRO A 109 33.93 29.36 -55.82
N PRO A 110 33.70 30.01 -56.96
CA PRO A 110 34.54 31.13 -57.38
C PRO A 110 34.40 32.29 -56.40
N THR A 111 35.55 32.82 -56.06
CA THR A 111 35.86 34.01 -55.26
C THR A 111 34.85 35.15 -55.41
N THR A 112 34.38 35.71 -54.30
CA THR A 112 34.21 37.16 -54.19
C THR A 112 34.23 37.61 -52.73
N PHE A 113 35.02 38.66 -52.51
CA PHE A 113 35.28 39.42 -51.30
C PHE A 113 34.00 39.94 -50.62
N THR A 114 33.95 39.94 -49.28
CA THR A 114 33.87 41.16 -48.43
C THR A 114 33.70 40.82 -46.92
N PRO A 115 34.01 41.75 -46.00
CA PRO A 115 34.39 41.44 -44.61
C PRO A 115 33.32 41.72 -43.54
N ILE A 116 33.41 40.93 -42.43
CA ILE A 116 33.35 41.23 -40.97
C ILE A 116 32.27 42.27 -40.53
N THR A 117 31.38 42.03 -39.54
CA THR A 117 31.66 41.99 -38.08
C THR A 117 30.38 41.73 -37.25
N THR A 118 30.54 41.08 -36.08
CA THR A 118 29.81 41.25 -34.77
C THR A 118 28.31 40.94 -34.67
N THR A 119 27.87 39.92 -33.90
CA THR A 119 27.71 39.88 -32.41
C THR A 119 26.29 40.24 -31.98
N THR A 120 25.50 39.24 -31.56
CA THR A 120 24.87 39.09 -30.22
C THR A 120 23.82 37.96 -30.25
N LEU A 121 24.04 36.92 -29.42
CA LEU A 121 22.97 36.12 -28.78
C LEU A 121 22.28 37.03 -27.73
N PRO A 122 21.02 36.79 -27.27
CA PRO A 122 20.64 35.55 -26.55
C PRO A 122 19.16 35.10 -26.80
N THR A 123 18.83 33.80 -26.72
CA THR A 123 18.08 33.19 -25.57
C THR A 123 16.54 33.37 -25.61
N THR A 124 15.86 32.27 -25.98
CA THR A 124 14.90 31.56 -25.09
C THR A 124 13.39 31.70 -25.32
N ILE A 125 12.75 30.54 -25.15
CA ILE A 125 11.33 30.21 -24.90
C ILE A 125 10.37 30.23 -26.11
N SER A 126 10.15 29.04 -26.68
CA SER A 126 8.81 28.66 -27.16
C SER A 126 8.27 27.60 -26.22
N GLU A 127 7.35 28.03 -25.35
CA GLU A 127 6.40 27.17 -24.65
C GLU A 127 5.44 26.60 -25.71
N THR A 128 5.59 25.31 -26.01
CA THR A 128 4.55 24.52 -26.66
C THR A 128 4.12 23.45 -25.68
N THR A 129 3.26 23.83 -24.73
CA THR A 129 2.58 22.92 -23.82
C THR A 129 1.40 22.29 -24.56
N SER A 130 1.69 21.32 -25.42
CA SER A 130 0.73 20.31 -25.85
C SER A 130 1.26 18.96 -25.38
N SER A 131 0.78 18.51 -24.23
CA SER A 131 0.90 17.13 -23.78
C SER A 131 -0.48 16.52 -23.78
N GLU A 132 -0.87 16.13 -24.99
CA GLU A 132 -1.72 15.00 -25.26
C GLU A 132 -0.92 13.75 -24.88
N SER A 133 -1.40 13.02 -23.88
CA SER A 133 -0.94 11.68 -23.58
C SER A 133 -2.14 10.74 -23.72
N ASP A 134 -2.24 10.12 -24.88
CA ASP A 134 -2.88 8.83 -25.07
C ASP A 134 -2.23 7.79 -24.14
N PRO A 135 -3.04 6.92 -23.53
CA PRO A 135 -2.68 5.53 -23.43
C PRO A 135 -3.76 4.64 -24.05
N SER A 136 -3.35 3.92 -25.09
CA SER A 136 -3.84 2.60 -25.50
C SER A 136 -5.35 2.39 -25.53
N THR A 137 -5.85 2.53 -26.76
CA THR A 137 -6.94 1.79 -27.38
C THR A 137 -7.21 0.42 -26.74
N THR A 138 -8.25 0.35 -25.92
CA THR A 138 -9.10 -0.83 -25.85
C THR A 138 -10.53 -0.33 -25.97
N THR A 139 -11.09 -0.45 -27.16
CA THR A 139 -12.46 -0.12 -27.51
C THR A 139 -13.40 -1.02 -26.69
N THR A 140 -13.72 -0.61 -25.46
CA THR A 140 -14.83 -1.16 -24.69
C THR A 140 -16.06 -0.34 -25.02
N THR A 141 -16.89 -0.91 -25.88
CA THR A 141 -18.21 -0.41 -26.25
C THR A 141 -18.99 -0.01 -24.99
N LEU A 142 -19.14 1.30 -24.78
CA LEU A 142 -20.03 1.86 -23.77
C LEU A 142 -21.48 1.46 -24.10
N PRO A 143 -22.30 1.02 -23.14
CA PRO A 143 -23.71 0.77 -23.38
C PRO A 143 -24.43 2.09 -23.73
N PRO A 144 -25.39 2.10 -24.68
CA PRO A 144 -26.13 3.29 -25.05
C PRO A 144 -26.97 3.81 -23.87
N GLY A 145 -26.85 5.10 -23.54
CA GLY A 145 -27.71 5.78 -22.55
C GLY A 145 -27.07 6.23 -21.24
N MET A 146 -25.75 6.03 -21.05
CA MET A 146 -25.05 6.47 -19.83
C MET A 146 -24.61 7.95 -19.89
N PRO A 147 -24.77 8.73 -18.80
CA PRO A 147 -24.14 10.04 -18.69
C PRO A 147 -22.60 9.92 -18.75
N GLN A 148 -21.93 10.77 -19.53
CA GLN A 148 -20.47 10.70 -19.74
C GLN A 148 -19.64 10.72 -18.43
N HIS A 149 -20.18 11.34 -17.38
CA HIS A 149 -19.54 11.39 -16.06
C HIS A 149 -19.56 10.06 -15.28
N CYS A 150 -20.33 9.07 -15.74
CA CYS A 150 -20.42 7.75 -15.13
C CYS A 150 -19.39 6.74 -15.66
N ALA A 151 -18.73 7.01 -16.79
CA ALA A 151 -17.75 6.07 -17.36
C ALA A 151 -16.53 5.81 -16.44
N PRO A 152 -15.91 6.84 -15.80
CA PRO A 152 -14.83 6.61 -14.84
C PRO A 152 -15.29 5.82 -13.62
N VAL A 153 -16.52 6.09 -13.16
CA VAL A 153 -17.15 5.43 -12.01
C VAL A 153 -17.40 3.95 -12.29
N GLN A 154 -17.93 3.62 -13.47
CA GLN A 154 -18.17 2.24 -13.87
C GLN A 154 -16.88 1.44 -13.95
N LYS A 155 -15.85 2.00 -14.60
CA LYS A 155 -14.52 1.37 -14.67
C LYS A 155 -13.96 1.09 -13.28
N PHE A 156 -14.11 2.04 -12.36
CA PHE A 156 -13.71 1.87 -10.98
C PHE A 156 -14.47 0.72 -10.30
N LEU A 157 -15.81 0.70 -10.37
CA LEU A 157 -16.62 -0.36 -9.76
C LEU A 157 -16.32 -1.75 -10.34
N THR A 158 -16.08 -1.85 -11.65
CA THR A 158 -15.71 -3.09 -12.34
C THR A 158 -14.32 -3.59 -11.92
N VAL A 159 -13.31 -2.71 -11.90
CA VAL A 159 -11.94 -3.07 -11.53
C VAL A 159 -11.87 -3.57 -10.09
N PHE A 160 -12.60 -2.92 -9.18
CA PHE A 160 -12.62 -3.28 -7.76
C PHE A 160 -13.72 -4.30 -7.40
N LYS A 161 -14.47 -4.79 -8.39
CA LYS A 161 -15.56 -5.79 -8.21
C LYS A 161 -16.54 -5.41 -7.08
N VAL A 162 -16.89 -4.13 -7.01
CA VAL A 162 -17.76 -3.60 -5.96
C VAL A 162 -19.20 -3.99 -6.23
N LYS A 163 -19.78 -4.82 -5.35
CA LYS A 163 -21.17 -5.31 -5.47
C LYS A 163 -22.20 -4.33 -4.91
N ASP A 164 -21.88 -3.72 -3.77
CA ASP A 164 -22.70 -2.68 -3.14
C ASP A 164 -21.83 -1.42 -2.96
N PRO A 165 -21.97 -0.42 -3.86
CA PRO A 165 -21.18 0.80 -3.79
C PRO A 165 -21.42 1.60 -2.51
N LYS A 166 -22.63 1.55 -1.93
CA LYS A 166 -22.96 2.33 -0.73
C LYS A 166 -22.26 1.75 0.49
N GLN A 167 -22.40 0.44 0.69
CA GLN A 167 -21.73 -0.22 1.81
C GLN A 167 -20.21 -0.14 1.66
N TRP A 168 -19.70 -0.44 0.47
CA TRP A 168 -18.26 -0.43 0.20
C TRP A 168 -17.63 0.95 0.42
N LEU A 169 -18.31 2.02 0.02
CA LEU A 169 -17.81 3.39 0.22
C LEU A 169 -17.74 3.78 1.70
N ARG A 170 -18.68 3.34 2.54
CA ARG A 170 -18.65 3.63 3.98
C ARG A 170 -17.42 3.04 4.66
N GLU A 171 -17.02 1.85 4.25
CA GLU A 171 -15.85 1.14 4.78
C GLU A 171 -14.54 1.66 4.18
N ASN A 172 -14.58 2.23 2.97
CA ASN A 172 -13.38 2.55 2.19
C ASN A 172 -13.26 4.04 1.79
N CYS A 173 -14.03 4.96 2.39
CA CYS A 173 -14.10 6.33 1.87
C CYS A 173 -12.72 7.04 1.79
N VAL A 174 -11.83 6.80 2.77
CA VAL A 174 -10.47 7.37 2.76
C VAL A 174 -9.71 6.99 1.49
N PHE A 175 -9.85 5.74 1.04
CA PHE A 175 -9.25 5.25 -0.19
C PHE A 175 -9.87 5.92 -1.42
N VAL A 176 -11.19 6.07 -1.45
CA VAL A 176 -11.90 6.65 -2.59
C VAL A 176 -11.59 8.14 -2.76
N LYS A 177 -11.34 8.87 -1.67
CA LYS A 177 -10.89 10.26 -1.73
C LYS A 177 -9.56 10.46 -2.44
N GLN A 178 -8.73 9.43 -2.59
CA GLN A 178 -7.51 9.51 -3.39
C GLN A 178 -7.81 9.71 -4.88
N TYR A 179 -8.94 9.20 -5.35
CA TYR A 179 -9.40 9.32 -6.73
C TYR A 179 -10.36 10.50 -6.93
N PHE A 180 -11.04 10.93 -5.85
CA PHE A 180 -11.97 12.06 -5.85
C PHE A 180 -11.63 13.05 -4.72
N PRO A 181 -10.49 13.77 -4.81
CA PRO A 181 -9.96 14.58 -3.71
C PRO A 181 -10.87 15.76 -3.34
N SER A 182 -11.56 16.32 -4.32
CA SER A 182 -12.45 17.49 -4.14
C SER A 182 -13.87 17.13 -3.69
N ALA A 183 -14.21 15.85 -3.58
CA ALA A 183 -15.54 15.38 -3.24
C ALA A 183 -15.61 14.82 -1.81
N SER A 184 -16.72 15.08 -1.12
CA SER A 184 -17.04 14.46 0.17
C SER A 184 -17.58 13.04 -0.01
N CYS A 185 -17.50 12.21 1.03
CA CYS A 185 -18.00 10.83 0.99
C CYS A 185 -19.49 10.76 0.58
N SER A 186 -20.31 11.70 1.03
CA SER A 186 -21.74 11.75 0.68
C SER A 186 -21.99 12.14 -0.78
N GLN A 187 -21.17 13.05 -1.32
CA GLN A 187 -21.21 13.39 -2.76
C GLN A 187 -20.78 12.20 -3.61
N ILE A 188 -19.74 11.49 -3.21
CA ILE A 188 -19.28 10.26 -3.88
C ILE A 188 -20.35 9.17 -3.79
N GLU A 189 -21.02 9.00 -2.63
CA GLU A 189 -22.12 8.03 -2.46
C GLU A 189 -23.26 8.30 -3.43
N THR A 190 -23.62 9.56 -3.59
CA THR A 190 -24.66 10.01 -4.53
C THR A 190 -24.27 9.72 -5.97
N LEU A 191 -23.01 10.03 -6.34
CA LEU A 191 -22.46 9.78 -7.67
C LEU A 191 -22.43 8.28 -7.99
N LEU A 192 -21.90 7.46 -7.07
CA LEU A 192 -21.85 6.01 -7.22
C LEU A 192 -23.25 5.41 -7.34
N SER A 193 -24.20 5.88 -6.54
CA SER A 193 -25.58 5.39 -6.58
C SER A 193 -26.27 5.72 -7.91
N ALA A 194 -26.09 6.95 -8.42
CA ALA A 194 -26.65 7.37 -9.69
C ALA A 194 -26.08 6.56 -10.87
N CYS A 195 -24.76 6.37 -10.90
CA CYS A 195 -24.07 5.66 -11.97
C CYS A 195 -24.21 4.12 -11.89
N PHE A 196 -24.42 3.56 -10.70
CA PHE A 196 -24.63 2.12 -10.52
C PHE A 196 -26.00 1.66 -11.02
N ILE A 197 -27.04 2.48 -10.82
CA ILE A 197 -28.39 2.19 -11.32
C ILE A 197 -28.37 2.17 -12.86
N ALA A 198 -27.75 3.18 -13.48
CA ALA A 198 -27.63 3.29 -14.93
C ALA A 198 -26.94 2.07 -15.60
N ALA A 199 -25.96 1.46 -14.92
CA ALA A 199 -25.26 0.27 -15.40
C ALA A 199 -26.11 -1.02 -15.35
N ASN A 200 -27.04 -1.12 -14.41
CA ASN A 200 -27.90 -2.30 -14.25
C ASN A 200 -29.17 -2.22 -15.10
N SER A 201 -29.68 -1.02 -15.39
CA SER A 201 -30.82 -0.82 -16.28
C SER A 201 -30.52 -1.14 -17.75
N SER A 202 -29.25 -1.07 -18.19
CA SER A 202 -28.85 -1.49 -19.55
C SER A 202 -28.75 -3.01 -19.73
N SER A 203 -28.86 -3.81 -18.66
CA SER A 203 -28.77 -5.28 -18.75
C SER A 203 -30.14 -5.95 -18.85
N THR A 204 -31.25 -5.24 -18.64
CA THR A 204 -32.61 -5.83 -18.61
C THR A 204 -33.34 -5.73 -19.96
N GLU A 205 -32.86 -4.90 -20.90
CA GLU A 205 -33.55 -4.69 -22.19
C GLU A 205 -33.15 -5.71 -23.29
N GLN A 206 -32.19 -6.60 -23.05
CA GLN A 206 -31.85 -7.68 -24.00
C GLN A 206 -32.59 -9.01 -23.78
N GLN A 207 -33.48 -9.10 -22.79
CA GLN A 207 -34.18 -10.36 -22.47
C GLN A 207 -35.67 -10.39 -22.87
N GLN A 208 -36.16 -9.37 -23.59
CA GLN A 208 -37.55 -9.31 -24.09
C GLN A 208 -37.72 -9.41 -25.62
N LEU A 209 -36.67 -9.80 -26.37
CA LEU A 209 -36.78 -10.06 -27.82
C LEU A 209 -36.45 -11.51 -28.20
N SER A 210 -36.90 -12.47 -27.39
CA SER A 210 -36.80 -13.91 -27.68
C SER A 210 -37.95 -14.73 -27.04
N GLN A 211 -39.15 -14.16 -26.93
CA GLN A 211 -40.36 -14.95 -26.68
C GLN A 211 -41.38 -14.68 -27.78
#